data_AF-A0A660PTK1-F1
#
_entry.id   AF-A0A660PTK1-F1
#
_cell.length_a   1.000
_cell.length_b   1.000
_cell.length_c   1.000
_cell.angle_alpha   90.00
_cell.angle_beta   90.00
_cell.angle_gamma   90.00
#
_symmetry.space_group_name_H-M   'P 1'
#
loop_
_entity.id
_entity.type
_entity.pdbx_description
1 polymer ?
#
loop_
_entity_poly.entity_id
_entity_poly.type
_entity_poly.pdbx_seq_one_letter_code
_entity_poly.pdbx_strand_id
1 'polypeptide(L)'
;MRKIIAPFLFIVIISAAAPVLSLPPVEGRVFGIMPITNELSFYKNVDDDGNDRGETLQIVAINTIKIWTEFNFEFTGDFNWDMSSEYNDHYIELSLVKPVGYNFSVNYQRIISTFESEPVNQFGIRLSF
;
A
#
# COMPACT_ATOMS: atom_id res chain seq x y z
N MET A 1 -12.42 -7.09 32.32
CA MET A 1 -11.29 -7.89 31.79
C MET A 1 -11.70 -8.52 30.46
N ARG A 2 -11.58 -7.77 29.37
CA ARG A 2 -11.78 -8.20 27.97
C ARG A 2 -10.82 -7.34 27.14
N LYS A 3 -10.33 -7.87 26.02
CA LYS A 3 -9.49 -7.23 24.97
C LYS A 3 -7.98 -7.56 24.95
N ILE A 4 -7.60 -8.84 25.07
CA ILE A 4 -6.26 -9.32 24.64
C ILE A 4 -6.40 -10.47 23.62
N ILE A 5 -7.48 -10.51 22.85
CA ILE A 5 -7.72 -11.59 21.87
C ILE A 5 -7.36 -11.15 20.44
N ALA A 6 -7.28 -9.85 20.16
CA ALA A 6 -7.00 -9.32 18.84
C ALA A 6 -5.56 -9.60 18.29
N PRO A 7 -4.47 -9.52 19.07
CA PRO A 7 -3.13 -9.68 18.47
C PRO A 7 -2.79 -11.14 18.13
N PHE A 8 -3.47 -12.11 18.76
CA PHE A 8 -3.18 -13.54 18.52
C PHE A 8 -3.79 -14.08 17.24
N LEU A 9 -4.91 -13.50 16.76
CA LEU A 9 -5.53 -13.92 15.50
C LEU A 9 -4.71 -13.48 14.28
N PHE A 10 -3.93 -12.40 14.41
CA PHE A 10 -3.08 -11.86 13.33
C PHE A 10 -1.90 -12.79 12.99
N ILE A 11 -1.37 -13.50 13.98
CA ILE A 11 -0.22 -14.42 13.80
C ILE A 11 -0.63 -15.69 13.04
N VAL A 12 -1.87 -16.14 13.20
CA VAL A 12 -2.36 -17.41 12.61
C VAL A 12 -2.67 -17.26 11.12
N ILE A 13 -3.11 -16.08 10.66
CA ILE A 13 -3.39 -15.87 9.24
C ILE A 13 -2.08 -15.76 8.42
N ILE A 14 -1.03 -15.19 9.00
CA ILE A 14 0.28 -15.05 8.34
C ILE A 14 1.00 -16.40 8.19
N SER A 15 0.74 -17.36 9.08
CA SER A 15 1.40 -18.68 9.06
C SER A 15 0.73 -19.71 8.15
N ALA A 16 -0.46 -19.43 7.60
CA ALA A 16 -1.16 -20.32 6.67
C ALA A 16 -0.90 -19.99 5.18
N ALA A 17 -0.18 -18.91 4.88
CA ALA A 17 0.10 -18.46 3.51
C ALA A 17 1.60 -18.56 3.17
N ALA A 18 2.14 -19.77 3.12
CA ALA A 18 3.35 -20.06 2.34
C ALA A 18 3.41 -21.57 2.05
N PRO A 19 3.49 -21.95 0.76
CA PRO A 19 4.75 -21.78 0.04
C PRO A 19 4.62 -20.79 -1.12
N VAL A 20 5.16 -19.59 -0.88
CA VAL A 20 6.12 -18.88 -1.73
C VAL A 20 6.13 -19.32 -3.20
N LEU A 21 5.28 -18.70 -4.02
CA LEU A 21 5.68 -18.33 -5.37
C LEU A 21 6.67 -17.19 -5.19
N SER A 22 7.94 -17.53 -5.01
CA SER A 22 8.98 -16.52 -5.04
C SER A 22 9.02 -15.96 -6.44
N LEU A 23 8.43 -14.78 -6.63
CA LEU A 23 8.86 -13.94 -7.72
C LEU A 23 10.39 -13.86 -7.64
N PRO A 24 11.11 -14.09 -8.75
CA PRO A 24 12.55 -14.06 -8.73
C PRO A 24 12.99 -12.74 -8.09
N PRO A 25 14.00 -12.75 -7.20
CA PRO A 25 14.49 -11.52 -6.60
C PRO A 25 14.80 -10.54 -7.71
N VAL A 26 14.09 -9.39 -7.72
CA VAL A 26 14.28 -8.30 -8.68
C VAL A 26 15.56 -7.51 -8.32
N GLU A 27 16.60 -8.25 -7.97
CA GLU A 27 17.92 -7.75 -7.66
C GLU A 27 18.63 -7.51 -9.00
N GLY A 28 18.88 -6.24 -9.33
CA GLY A 28 19.75 -5.84 -10.43
C GLY A 28 19.13 -5.05 -11.56
N ARG A 29 17.78 -4.96 -11.68
CA ARG A 29 17.18 -4.04 -12.67
C ARG A 29 17.18 -2.62 -12.14
N VAL A 30 17.86 -1.73 -12.87
CA VAL A 30 17.98 -0.29 -12.57
C VAL A 30 16.77 0.48 -13.13
N PHE A 31 16.13 -0.05 -14.16
CA PHE A 31 14.88 0.45 -14.73
C PHE A 31 14.02 -0.74 -15.16
N GLY A 32 12.71 -0.62 -14.99
CA GLY A 32 11.77 -1.62 -15.51
C GLY A 32 10.35 -1.44 -15.00
N ILE A 33 9.40 -1.96 -15.78
CA ILE A 33 8.02 -2.20 -15.37
C ILE A 33 7.99 -3.58 -14.73
N MET A 34 7.58 -3.65 -13.47
CA MET A 34 7.42 -4.92 -12.75
C MET A 34 6.03 -5.50 -13.00
N PRO A 35 5.90 -6.84 -13.04
CA PRO A 35 4.59 -7.48 -13.19
C PRO A 35 3.66 -7.10 -12.03
N ILE A 36 2.35 -7.18 -12.28
CA ILE A 36 1.32 -6.99 -11.27
C ILE A 36 1.61 -7.88 -10.07
N THR A 37 1.71 -7.28 -8.90
CA THR A 37 1.97 -7.99 -7.63
C THR A 37 0.77 -7.79 -6.71
N ASN A 38 0.36 -8.86 -6.00
CA ASN A 38 -0.67 -8.74 -4.98
C ASN A 38 -0.04 -8.27 -3.68
N GLU A 39 -0.72 -7.36 -3.00
CA GLU A 39 -0.16 -6.69 -1.84
C GLU A 39 -1.21 -6.54 -0.75
N LEU A 40 -0.78 -6.81 0.48
CA LEU A 40 -1.48 -6.46 1.70
C LEU A 40 -0.71 -5.35 2.39
N SER A 41 -1.36 -4.21 2.61
CA SER A 41 -0.73 -3.03 3.20
C SER A 41 -1.51 -2.52 4.40
N PHE A 42 -0.80 -2.06 5.42
CA PHE A 42 -1.38 -1.39 6.59
C PHE A 42 -0.75 -0.02 6.77
N TYR A 43 -1.60 0.99 6.92
CA TYR A 43 -1.23 2.40 6.91
C TYR A 43 -1.68 3.15 8.15
N LYS A 44 -0.84 4.10 8.58
CA LYS A 44 -1.23 5.23 9.41
C LYS A 44 -1.48 6.44 8.52
N ASN A 45 -2.66 7.04 8.64
CA ASN A 45 -3.06 8.20 7.87
C ASN A 45 -2.85 9.47 8.69
N VAL A 46 -2.27 10.50 8.09
CA VAL A 46 -2.12 11.84 8.67
C VAL A 46 -2.42 12.91 7.63
N ASP A 47 -2.88 14.08 8.08
CA ASP A 47 -3.00 15.26 7.21
C ASP A 47 -1.65 16.00 7.05
N ASP A 48 -1.66 17.17 6.43
CA ASP A 48 -0.46 18.00 6.23
C ASP A 48 0.07 18.68 7.49
N ASP A 49 -0.80 18.87 8.48
CA ASP A 49 -0.44 19.39 9.80
C ASP A 49 0.05 18.28 10.75
N GLY A 50 0.02 17.01 10.29
CA GLY A 50 0.42 15.83 11.05
C GLY A 50 -0.64 15.33 12.02
N ASN A 51 -1.89 15.78 11.92
CA ASN A 51 -2.98 15.26 12.73
C ASN A 51 -3.38 13.86 12.25
N ASP A 52 -3.83 13.05 13.19
CA ASP A 52 -4.25 11.67 12.96
C ASP A 52 -5.55 11.61 12.14
N ARG A 53 -5.52 10.86 11.03
CA ARG A 53 -6.64 10.58 10.12
C ARG A 53 -7.07 9.12 10.14
N GLY A 54 -6.64 8.35 11.14
CA GLY A 54 -6.96 6.94 11.31
C GLY A 54 -5.99 5.99 10.64
N GLU A 55 -6.47 4.79 10.31
CA GLU A 55 -5.65 3.69 9.80
C GLU A 55 -6.36 3.02 8.62
N THR A 56 -5.58 2.53 7.64
CA THR A 56 -6.12 1.86 6.45
C THR A 56 -5.51 0.48 6.30
N LEU A 57 -6.34 -0.54 6.05
CA LEU A 57 -5.92 -1.85 5.57
C LEU A 57 -6.31 -1.94 4.10
N GLN A 58 -5.35 -2.23 3.23
CA GLN A 58 -5.53 -2.26 1.79
C GLN A 58 -5.06 -3.59 1.20
N ILE A 59 -5.85 -4.12 0.26
CA ILE A 59 -5.49 -5.28 -0.57
C ILE A 59 -5.58 -4.82 -2.03
N VAL A 60 -4.46 -4.80 -2.73
CA VAL A 60 -4.38 -4.32 -4.11
C VAL A 60 -3.51 -5.20 -4.98
N ALA A 61 -3.73 -5.07 -6.29
CA ALA A 61 -2.87 -5.61 -7.33
C ALA A 61 -2.29 -4.43 -8.12
N ILE A 62 -0.99 -4.16 -7.99
CA ILE A 62 -0.36 -2.95 -8.54
C ILE A 62 0.76 -3.28 -9.53
N ASN A 63 0.89 -2.47 -10.58
CA ASN A 63 2.08 -2.44 -11.43
C ASN A 63 3.04 -1.39 -10.89
N THR A 64 4.31 -1.77 -10.74
CA THR A 64 5.31 -0.89 -10.13
C THR A 64 6.37 -0.50 -11.15
N ILE A 65 6.78 0.78 -11.14
CA ILE A 65 7.87 1.28 -11.97
C ILE A 65 9.10 1.49 -11.09
N LYS A 66 10.20 0.85 -11.44
CA LYS A 66 11.48 1.05 -10.77
C LYS A 66 12.32 2.06 -11.53
N ILE A 67 12.79 3.10 -10.84
CA ILE A 67 13.57 4.19 -11.43
C ILE A 67 14.84 4.40 -10.61
N TRP A 68 15.98 3.87 -11.08
CA TRP A 68 17.39 4.19 -10.72
C TRP A 68 17.75 4.41 -9.24
N THR A 69 16.84 4.09 -8.34
CA THR A 69 16.91 4.31 -6.92
C THR A 69 16.56 3.01 -6.23
N GLU A 70 16.87 2.95 -4.94
CA GLU A 70 16.41 1.84 -4.10
C GLU A 70 14.92 1.92 -3.79
N PHE A 71 14.26 2.97 -4.26
CA PHE A 71 12.83 3.18 -4.13
C PHE A 71 12.13 2.79 -5.43
N ASN A 72 10.92 2.28 -5.28
CA ASN A 72 9.99 2.13 -6.38
C ASN A 72 8.96 3.25 -6.32
N PHE A 73 8.55 3.73 -7.49
CA PHE A 73 7.49 4.71 -7.62
C PHE A 73 6.25 4.02 -8.17
N GLU A 74 5.12 4.30 -7.54
CA GLU A 74 3.82 3.78 -7.99
C GLU A 74 2.86 4.94 -8.15
N PHE A 75 2.07 4.85 -9.21
CA PHE A 75 1.01 5.78 -9.50
C PHE A 75 -0.29 4.99 -9.58
N THR A 76 -1.23 5.31 -8.70
CA THR A 76 -2.57 4.74 -8.70
C THR A 76 -3.55 5.82 -9.11
N GLY A 77 -4.52 5.47 -9.95
CA GLY A 77 -5.68 6.29 -10.22
C GLY A 77 -6.92 5.41 -10.13
N ASP A 78 -7.83 5.77 -9.24
CA ASP A 78 -9.10 5.07 -9.04
C ASP A 78 -10.23 6.05 -9.33
N PHE A 79 -11.12 5.65 -10.22
CA PHE A 79 -12.20 6.47 -10.73
C PHE A 79 -13.52 5.70 -10.55
N ASN A 80 -14.25 6.06 -9.50
CA ASN A 80 -15.53 5.46 -9.13
C ASN A 80 -16.67 6.35 -9.61
N TRP A 81 -17.13 6.13 -10.85
CA TRP A 81 -18.18 6.94 -11.45
C TRP A 81 -19.62 6.54 -11.10
N ASP A 82 -19.86 5.32 -10.58
CA ASP A 82 -21.22 4.80 -10.33
C ASP A 82 -21.40 4.05 -8.99
N MET A 83 -20.39 4.03 -8.11
CA MET A 83 -20.43 3.26 -6.85
C MET A 83 -20.19 4.08 -5.57
N SER A 84 -20.29 5.40 -5.65
CA SER A 84 -20.09 6.27 -4.49
C SER A 84 -21.30 7.17 -4.23
N SER A 85 -21.33 7.78 -3.04
CA SER A 85 -22.30 8.82 -2.70
C SER A 85 -22.01 10.16 -3.37
N GLU A 86 -20.84 10.32 -3.98
CA GLU A 86 -20.38 11.55 -4.61
C GLU A 86 -20.46 11.47 -6.14
N TYR A 87 -20.84 12.56 -6.79
CA TYR A 87 -21.07 12.55 -8.24
C TYR A 87 -19.80 12.28 -9.07
N ASN A 88 -18.62 12.54 -8.50
CA ASN A 88 -17.32 12.33 -9.14
C ASN A 88 -16.30 11.81 -8.12
N ASP A 89 -16.50 10.60 -7.58
CA ASP A 89 -15.53 9.97 -6.67
C ASP A 89 -14.33 9.45 -7.46
N HIS A 90 -13.19 10.07 -7.23
CA HIS A 90 -11.93 9.57 -7.73
C HIS A 90 -10.81 10.01 -6.81
N TYR A 91 -9.72 9.26 -6.86
CA TYR A 91 -8.48 9.64 -6.23
C TYR A 91 -7.28 9.27 -7.09
N ILE A 92 -6.22 10.02 -6.89
CA ILE A 92 -4.90 9.70 -7.39
C ILE A 92 -3.97 9.47 -6.21
N GLU A 93 -3.07 8.51 -6.35
CA GLU A 93 -2.05 8.21 -5.36
C GLU A 93 -0.67 8.25 -5.99
N LEU A 94 0.27 8.84 -5.27
CA LEU A 94 1.69 8.72 -5.55
C LEU A 94 2.37 8.01 -4.39
N SER A 95 2.93 6.83 -4.67
CA SER A 95 3.60 5.98 -3.68
C SER A 95 5.12 6.00 -3.87
N LEU A 96 5.83 6.11 -2.77
CA LEU A 96 7.25 5.83 -2.66
C LEU A 96 7.42 4.57 -1.80
N VAL A 97 7.91 3.50 -2.42
CA VAL A 97 8.05 2.18 -1.78
C VAL A 97 9.53 1.84 -1.63
N LYS A 98 9.95 1.49 -0.41
CA LYS A 98 11.30 1.00 -0.12
C LYS A 98 11.23 -0.48 0.27
N PRO A 99 11.73 -1.39 -0.56
CA PRO A 99 11.95 -2.77 -0.15
C PRO A 99 12.94 -2.81 1.01
N VAL A 100 12.57 -3.48 2.10
CA VAL A 100 13.40 -3.66 3.31
C VAL A 100 13.82 -5.12 3.46
N GLY A 101 13.00 -6.05 2.98
CA GLY A 101 13.31 -7.48 3.00
C GLY A 101 12.57 -8.23 1.90
N TYR A 102 12.68 -9.55 1.95
CA TYR A 102 11.96 -10.41 1.03
C TYR A 102 10.44 -10.22 1.20
N ASN A 103 9.78 -9.75 0.14
CA ASN A 103 8.35 -9.43 0.10
C ASN A 103 7.88 -8.36 1.10
N PHE A 104 8.79 -7.71 1.83
CA PHE A 104 8.45 -6.72 2.84
C PHE A 104 8.99 -5.35 2.45
N SER A 105 8.10 -4.35 2.47
CA SER A 105 8.43 -2.98 2.14
C SER A 105 7.86 -2.01 3.16
N VAL A 106 8.52 -0.87 3.33
CA VAL A 106 7.91 0.31 3.93
C VAL A 106 7.53 1.26 2.81
N ASN A 107 6.43 1.98 2.96
CA ASN A 107 6.01 2.93 1.94
C ASN A 107 5.37 4.18 2.51
N TYR A 108 5.45 5.22 1.69
CA TYR A 108 4.78 6.49 1.90
C TYR A 108 3.90 6.77 0.68
N GLN A 109 2.64 7.11 0.90
CA GLN A 109 1.70 7.47 -0.15
C GLN A 109 1.11 8.85 0.10
N ARG A 110 0.96 9.61 -0.97
CA ARG A 110 0.22 10.86 -1.00
C ARG A 110 -1.06 10.62 -1.80
N ILE A 111 -2.21 10.74 -1.15
CA ILE A 111 -3.53 10.60 -1.77
C ILE A 111 -4.13 11.98 -1.97
N ILE A 112 -4.61 12.24 -3.18
CA ILE A 112 -5.41 13.41 -3.52
C ILE A 112 -6.73 12.88 -4.05
N SER A 113 -7.83 13.17 -3.37
CA SER A 113 -9.15 12.66 -3.73
C SER A 113 -10.19 13.77 -3.80
N THR A 114 -11.35 13.46 -4.36
CA THR A 114 -12.51 14.37 -4.40
C THR A 114 -13.45 14.24 -3.20
N PHE A 115 -13.35 13.14 -2.44
CA PHE A 115 -14.18 12.87 -1.27
C PHE A 115 -13.55 13.31 0.05
N GLU A 116 -12.27 13.68 0.05
CA GLU A 116 -11.61 14.34 1.17
C GLU A 116 -11.35 15.81 0.81
N SER A 117 -11.52 16.72 1.78
CA SER A 117 -11.27 18.15 1.56
C SER A 117 -9.78 18.49 1.46
N GLU A 118 -8.92 17.62 2.01
CA GLU A 118 -7.49 17.80 2.11
C GLU A 118 -6.77 16.51 1.70
N PRO A 119 -5.55 16.61 1.15
CA PRO A 119 -4.75 15.44 0.85
C PRO A 119 -4.43 14.60 2.09
N VAL A 120 -4.28 13.29 1.90
CA VAL A 120 -3.92 12.35 2.97
C VAL A 120 -2.52 11.81 2.73
N ASN A 121 -1.72 11.82 3.79
CA ASN A 121 -0.41 11.19 3.84
C ASN A 121 -0.54 9.83 4.52
N GLN A 122 -0.12 8.76 3.87
CA GLN A 122 -0.16 7.41 4.43
C GLN A 122 1.24 6.86 4.59
N PHE A 123 1.55 6.38 5.80
CA PHE A 123 2.80 5.70 6.12
C PHE A 123 2.50 4.25 6.45
N GLY A 124 3.14 3.33 5.74
CA GLY A 124 2.73 1.93 5.82
C GLY A 124 3.85 0.91 5.76
N ILE A 125 3.42 -0.30 6.08
CA ILE A 125 4.15 -1.53 5.86
C ILE A 125 3.36 -2.37 4.86
N ARG A 126 4.08 -3.07 3.99
CA ARG A 126 3.51 -3.83 2.89
C ARG A 126 4.12 -5.23 2.82
N LEU A 127 3.26 -6.22 2.57
CA LEU A 127 3.61 -7.59 2.25
C LEU A 127 3.15 -7.94 0.84
N SER A 128 4.07 -8.39 -0.01
CA SER A 128 3.81 -8.79 -1.40
C SER A 128 3.78 -10.33 -1.55
N PHE A 129 2.91 -10.90 -2.41
CA PHE A 129 2.82 -12.35 -2.62
C PHE A 129 2.26 -12.76 -4.00
#